data_AF-A0A9D4CFY6-F1
#
_entry.id   AF-A0A9D4CFY6-F1
#
_cell.length_a   1.000
_cell.length_b   1.000
_cell.length_c   1.000
_cell.angle_alpha   90.00
_cell.angle_beta   90.00
_cell.angle_gamma   90.00
#
_symmetry.space_group_name_H-M   'P 1'
#
loop_
_entity.id
_entity.type
_entity.pdbx_description
1 polymer ?
#
loop_
_entity_poly.entity_id
_entity_poly.type
_entity_poly.pdbx_seq_one_letter_code
_entity_poly.pdbx_strand_id
1 'polypeptide(L)' 'MYTLGFDDAFVFTTGVICGALHIADSKVQTAFNDFQVSLSKGQVLPSNSLKNVVDVEFIYEGVKYTLQVMGRGVYI' A
#
# COMPACT_ATOMS: atom_id res chain seq x y z
N MET A 1 -22.22 26.98 17.80
CA MET A 1 -22.73 26.23 16.63
C MET A 1 -21.52 25.74 15.86
N TYR A 2 -21.07 24.51 16.12
CA TYR A 2 -20.05 23.85 15.30
C TYR A 2 -20.82 22.97 14.34
N THR A 3 -20.94 23.36 13.07
CA THR A 3 -21.24 22.40 12.02
C THR A 3 -19.99 21.52 11.93
N LEU A 4 -19.97 20.41 12.67
CA LEU A 4 -19.00 19.34 12.47
C LEU A 4 -19.26 18.81 11.06
N GLY A 5 -18.49 19.35 10.12
CA GLY A 5 -18.73 19.24 8.70
C GLY A 5 -18.48 17.82 8.26
N PHE A 6 -19.44 17.26 7.55
CA PHE A 6 -19.28 16.02 6.81
C PHE A 6 -18.00 16.00 5.95
N ASP A 7 -17.52 17.17 5.51
CA ASP A 7 -16.25 17.38 4.80
C ASP A 7 -14.98 16.99 5.59
N ASP A 8 -14.89 17.27 6.89
CA ASP A 8 -13.69 16.97 7.68
C ASP A 8 -13.45 15.46 7.78
N ALA A 9 -14.55 14.69 7.92
CA ALA A 9 -14.50 13.22 7.92
C ALA A 9 -14.14 12.63 6.55
N PHE A 10 -14.53 13.29 5.46
CA PHE A 10 -14.21 12.85 4.09
C PHE A 10 -12.75 13.11 3.72
N VAL A 11 -12.20 14.28 4.10
CA VAL A 11 -10.77 14.59 3.90
C VAL A 11 -9.90 13.67 4.74
N PHE A 12 -10.30 13.41 5.98
CA PHE A 12 -9.63 12.46 6.88
C PHE A 12 -9.56 11.05 6.27
N THR A 13 -10.69 10.53 5.79
CA THR A 13 -10.76 9.19 5.18
C THR A 13 -9.96 9.12 3.88
N THR A 14 -9.98 10.16 3.05
CA THR A 14 -9.18 10.23 1.83
C THR A 14 -7.69 10.29 2.13
N GLY A 15 -7.27 11.03 3.16
CA GLY A 15 -5.86 11.09 3.59
C GLY A 15 -5.32 9.74 4.05
N VAL A 16 -6.09 9.01 4.86
CA VAL A 16 -5.76 7.65 5.31
C VAL A 16 -5.69 6.69 4.10
N ILE A 17 -6.66 6.74 3.19
CA ILE A 17 -6.68 5.87 1.99
C ILE A 17 -5.51 6.20 1.05
N CYS A 18 -5.26 7.46 0.76
CA CYS A 18 -4.16 7.91 -0.10
C CYS A 18 -2.79 7.56 0.51
N GLY A 19 -2.60 7.75 1.81
CA GLY A 19 -1.38 7.35 2.52
C GLY A 19 -1.17 5.83 2.45
N ALA A 20 -2.22 5.05 2.67
CA ALA A 20 -2.16 3.60 2.59
C ALA A 20 -1.81 3.13 1.17
N LEU A 21 -2.48 3.69 0.16
CA LEU A 21 -2.27 3.36 -1.24
C LEU A 21 -0.87 3.75 -1.70
N HIS A 22 -0.34 4.90 -1.28
CA HIS A 22 1.00 5.35 -1.63
C HIS A 22 2.08 4.40 -1.07
N ILE A 23 1.95 4.01 0.21
CA ILE A 23 2.87 3.04 0.82
C ILE A 23 2.77 1.69 0.13
N ALA A 24 1.56 1.25 -0.20
CA ALA A 24 1.34 0.01 -0.93
C ALA A 24 1.97 0.04 -2.34
N ASP A 25 1.76 1.11 -3.09
CA ASP A 25 2.32 1.29 -4.44
C ASP A 25 3.85 1.26 -4.41
N SER A 26 4.47 1.99 -3.49
CA SER A 26 5.92 1.99 -3.31
C SER A 26 6.49 0.60 -3.01
N LYS A 27 5.81 -0.18 -2.16
CA LYS A 27 6.20 -1.57 -1.85
C LYS A 27 6.05 -2.49 -3.07
N VAL A 28 4.98 -2.35 -3.84
CA VAL A 28 4.76 -3.13 -5.07
C VAL A 28 5.82 -2.79 -6.12
N GLN A 29 6.12 -1.51 -6.34
CA GLN A 29 7.17 -1.08 -7.27
C GLN A 29 8.55 -1.62 -6.87
N THR A 30 8.88 -1.59 -5.57
CA THR A 30 10.14 -2.15 -5.06
C THR A 30 10.22 -3.65 -5.33
N ALA A 31 9.15 -4.40 -4.99
CA ALA A 31 9.09 -5.84 -5.25
C ALA A 31 9.22 -6.17 -6.76
N PHE A 32 8.63 -5.34 -7.63
CA PHE A 32 8.76 -5.51 -9.08
C PHE A 32 10.18 -5.22 -9.58
N ASN A 33 10.83 -4.18 -9.05
CA ASN A 33 12.22 -3.87 -9.38
C ASN A 33 13.15 -5.01 -8.93
N ASP A 34 13.00 -5.48 -7.70
CA ASP A 34 13.75 -6.63 -7.18
C ASP A 34 13.52 -7.87 -8.05
N PHE A 35 12.30 -8.06 -8.54
CA PHE A 35 11.98 -9.12 -9.49
C PHE A 35 12.79 -9.02 -10.79
N GLN A 36 12.78 -7.86 -11.42
CA GLN A 36 13.55 -7.62 -12.64
C GLN A 36 15.06 -7.75 -12.43
N VAL A 37 15.58 -7.27 -11.30
CA VAL A 37 17.00 -7.35 -10.96
C VAL A 37 17.44 -8.81 -10.78
N SER A 38 16.67 -9.61 -10.05
CA SER A 38 16.98 -11.04 -9.89
C SER A 38 16.85 -11.81 -11.21
N LEU A 39 15.85 -11.50 -12.03
CA LEU A 39 15.69 -12.11 -13.36
C LEU A 39 16.89 -11.80 -14.26
N SER A 40 17.35 -10.55 -14.26
CA SER A 40 18.54 -10.09 -15.00
C SER A 40 19.82 -10.81 -14.55
N LYS A 41 19.86 -11.33 -13.32
CA LYS A 41 20.97 -12.11 -12.77
C LYS A 41 20.78 -13.63 -12.92
N GLY A 42 19.70 -14.08 -13.55
CA GLY A 42 19.37 -15.50 -13.71
C GLY A 42 18.87 -16.19 -12.44
N GLN A 43 18.45 -15.44 -11.42
CA GLN A 43 17.91 -15.99 -10.18
C GLN A 43 16.42 -16.32 -10.32
N VAL A 44 16.01 -17.50 -9.83
CA VAL A 44 14.60 -17.85 -9.66
C VAL A 44 14.13 -17.30 -8.32
N LEU A 45 13.28 -16.28 -8.35
CA LEU A 45 12.68 -15.72 -7.14
C LEU A 45 11.55 -16.63 -6.61
N PRO A 46 11.37 -16.70 -5.28
CA PRO A 46 10.29 -17.46 -4.69
C PRO A 46 8.93 -16.85 -5.10
N SER A 47 7.90 -17.70 -5.15
CA SER A 47 6.49 -17.33 -5.44
C SER A 47 5.92 -16.25 -4.49
N ASN A 48 6.65 -15.97 -3.42
CA ASN A 48 6.33 -15.00 -2.38
C ASN A 48 6.91 -13.59 -2.64
N SER A 49 7.70 -13.40 -3.72
CA SER A 49 8.31 -12.11 -4.08
C SER A 49 7.34 -11.12 -4.72
N LEU A 50 6.32 -11.60 -5.42
CA LEU A 50 5.20 -10.77 -5.90
C LEU A 50 3.94 -11.10 -5.10
N LYS A 51 3.92 -10.74 -3.82
CA LYS A 51 2.66 -10.73 -3.07
C LYS A 51 1.84 -9.52 -3.49
N ASN A 52 0.65 -9.79 -4.00
CA ASN A 52 -0.36 -8.79 -4.31
C ASN A 52 -1.08 -8.25 -3.05
N VAL A 53 -0.67 -8.71 -1.87
CA VAL A 53 -1.16 -8.26 -0.56
C VAL A 53 -0.04 -7.49 0.12
N VAL A 54 -0.33 -6.23 0.46
CA VAL A 54 0.59 -5.37 1.19
C VAL A 54 -0.05 -4.94 2.50
N ASP A 55 0.57 -5.34 3.60
CA ASP A 55 0.23 -4.81 4.91
C ASP A 55 0.84 -3.42 5.08
N VAL A 56 -0.01 -2.46 5.42
CA VAL A 56 0.34 -1.06 5.63
C VAL A 56 -0.05 -0.66 7.05
N GLU A 57 0.92 -0.10 7.77
CA GLU A 57 0.69 0.51 9.07
C GLU A 57 1.19 1.96 9.07
N PHE A 58 0.41 2.86 9.67
CA PHE A 58 0.85 4.22 9.97
C PHE A 58 -0.01 4.81 11.08
N ILE A 59 0.47 5.91 11.65
CA ILE A 59 -0.23 6.67 12.70
C ILE A 59 -0.71 7.97 12.07
N TYR A 60 -2.00 8.27 12.21
CA TYR A 60 -2.60 9.52 11.76
C TYR A 60 -3.48 10.09 12.88
N GLU A 61 -3.27 11.36 13.23
CA GLU A 61 -3.94 12.06 14.35
C GLU A 61 -3.99 11.29 15.67
N GLY A 62 -2.91 10.57 16.01
CA GLY A 62 -2.81 9.79 17.24
C GLY A 62 -3.52 8.44 17.22
N VAL A 63 -4.13 8.05 16.09
CA VAL A 63 -4.76 6.75 15.88
C VAL A 63 -3.86 5.88 14.98
N LYS A 64 -3.63 4.62 15.39
CA LYS A 64 -2.90 3.65 14.57
C LYS A 64 -3.85 2.98 13.57
N TYR A 65 -3.53 3.09 12.29
CA TYR A 65 -4.23 2.43 11.20
C TYR A 65 -3.43 1.21 10.75
N THR A 66 -4.10 0.06 10.68
CA THR A 66 -3.56 -1.17 10.09
C THR A 66 -4.48 -1.57 8.96
N LEU A 67 -3.97 -1.50 7.74
CA LEU A 67 -4.72 -1.68 6.51
C LEU A 67 -4.03 -2.75 5.67
N GLN A 68 -4.82 -3.65 5.11
CA GLN A 68 -4.31 -4.59 4.13
C GLN A 68 -4.78 -4.12 2.75
N VAL A 69 -3.82 -3.71 1.93
CA VAL A 69 -4.07 -3.26 0.56
C VAL A 69 -3.81 -4.45 -0.36
N MET A 70 -4.85 -4.92 -1.04
CA MET A 70 -4.71 -5.93 -2.08
C MET A 70 -4.91 -5.28 -3.44
N GLY A 71 -3.91 -5.37 -4.31
CA GLY A 71 -4.10 -5.06 -5.73
C GLY A 71 -5.03 -6.08 -6.37
N ARG A 72 -5.70 -5.76 -7.48
CA ARG A 72 -6.47 -6.75 -8.26
C ARG A 72 -5.65 -7.40 -9.39
N GLY A 73 -4.36 -7.07 -9.49
CA GLY A 73 -3.50 -7.54 -10.57
C GLY A 73 -3.00 -8.96 -10.34
N VAL A 74 -3.41 -9.90 -11.20
CA VAL A 74 -2.71 -11.16 -11.37
C VAL A 74 -1.42 -10.86 -12.15
N TYR A 75 -0.31 -10.73 -11.45
CA TYR A 75 1.01 -10.76 -12.10
C TYR A 75 1.44 -12.23 -12.14
N ILE A 76 1.14 -12.87 -13.27
CA ILE A 76 1.63 -14.21 -13.65
C ILE A 76 3.13 -14.20 -13.94
#